data_AF-A0A352X2Y5-F1
#
_entry.id   AF-A0A352X2Y5-F1
#
_cell.length_a   1.000
_cell.length_b   1.000
_cell.length_c   1.000
_cell.angle_alpha   90.00
_cell.angle_beta   90.00
_cell.angle_gamma   90.00
#
_symmetry.space_group_name_H-M   'P 1'
#
loop_
_entity.id
_entity.type
_entity.pdbx_description
1 polymer ?
#
loop_
_entity_poly.entity_id
_entity_poly.type
_entity_poly.pdbx_seq_one_letter_code
_entity_poly.pdbx_strand_id
1 'polypeptide(L)'
;MDVRYRYFLLVGGDGNDSLDGGNGEDRLNGDGGNDSLLGGGGNDILVGGIGTDTLSGGDGSDRINGNAGNDTLIGGANGDFFVFDSNRTFASSDFGVDKVRDFVSGLDKIVLDQTTFGAITGADIAIVSQDSLAATSAAKIVYSFGTGSLFFNQNGLTKGYGTGAKFATIDNDNNSTTLAPALTVADFQVVA
;
A
#
# COMPACT_ATOMS: atom_id res chain seq x y z
N MET A 1 9.05 1.99 38.85
CA MET A 1 9.43 2.77 37.65
C MET A 1 8.39 2.44 36.61
N ASP A 2 7.53 3.40 36.28
CA ASP A 2 6.45 3.25 35.31
C ASP A 2 7.04 3.53 33.91
N VAL A 3 7.44 2.48 33.19
CA VAL A 3 7.80 2.58 31.77
C VAL A 3 6.51 2.67 30.99
N ARG A 4 5.97 3.88 30.87
CA ARG A 4 4.95 4.15 29.86
C ARG A 4 5.64 4.06 28.50
N TYR A 5 5.28 3.06 27.69
CA TYR A 5 5.51 3.06 26.25
C TYR A 5 5.03 4.41 25.72
N ARG A 6 5.96 5.29 25.38
CA ARG A 6 5.62 6.58 24.79
C ARG A 6 5.60 6.36 23.30
N TYR A 7 4.45 6.63 22.70
CA TYR A 7 4.36 6.86 21.27
C TYR A 7 5.15 8.12 20.95
N PHE A 8 6.14 8.07 20.05
CA PHE A 8 6.65 9.29 19.44
C PHE A 8 5.81 9.66 18.22
N LEU A 9 5.54 10.95 18.08
CA LEU A 9 4.92 11.52 16.89
C LEU A 9 5.97 12.39 16.21
N LEU A 10 6.32 12.03 14.98
CA LEU A 10 7.24 12.75 14.13
C LEU A 10 6.47 13.28 12.91
N VAL A 11 6.69 14.55 12.59
CA VAL A 11 6.02 15.24 11.47
C VAL A 11 7.09 16.01 10.68
N GLY A 12 7.18 15.78 9.37
CA GLY A 12 8.13 16.42 8.45
C GLY A 12 7.67 17.83 8.09
N GLY A 13 6.49 17.93 7.51
CA GLY A 13 5.86 19.19 7.10
C GLY A 13 6.01 19.40 5.60
N ASP A 14 6.18 20.65 5.17
CA ASP A 14 6.48 20.92 3.77
C ASP A 14 8.00 20.77 3.52
N GLY A 15 8.39 20.03 2.50
CA GLY A 15 9.77 19.80 2.11
C GLY A 15 10.09 18.32 1.92
N ASN A 16 11.35 18.03 1.58
CA ASN A 16 11.82 16.65 1.56
C ASN A 16 12.44 16.35 2.91
N ASP A 17 11.78 15.56 3.72
CA ASP A 17 12.14 15.28 5.10
C ASP A 17 12.68 13.86 5.29
N SER A 18 13.41 13.68 6.40
CA SER A 18 13.90 12.37 6.83
C SER A 18 13.52 12.18 8.30
N LEU A 19 12.68 11.19 8.55
CA LEU A 19 12.11 10.87 9.85
C LEU A 19 12.55 9.46 10.27
N ASP A 20 12.97 9.32 11.53
CA ASP A 20 13.42 8.05 12.13
C ASP A 20 12.76 7.90 13.51
N GLY A 21 11.87 6.92 13.66
CA GLY A 21 11.15 6.62 14.91
C GLY A 21 12.04 5.97 15.97
N GLY A 22 13.00 5.14 15.54
CA GLY A 22 13.94 4.46 16.42
C GLY A 22 13.36 3.20 17.04
N ASN A 23 13.23 3.15 18.37
CA ASN A 23 12.59 2.02 19.04
C ASN A 23 11.32 2.50 19.75
N GLY A 24 10.26 1.72 19.69
CA GLY A 24 8.97 2.06 20.26
C GLY A 24 7.87 1.86 19.24
N GLU A 25 6.63 2.14 19.66
CA GLU A 25 5.53 2.25 18.70
C GLU A 25 5.45 3.71 18.29
N ASP A 26 5.76 4.04 17.05
CA ASP A 26 5.90 5.40 16.56
C ASP A 26 4.86 5.77 15.51
N ARG A 27 4.63 7.07 15.37
CA ARG A 27 3.77 7.66 14.33
C ARG A 27 4.58 8.66 13.54
N LEU A 28 4.80 8.39 12.27
CA LEU A 28 5.56 9.24 11.35
C LEU A 28 4.62 9.77 10.26
N ASN A 29 4.69 11.07 10.00
CA ASN A 29 3.96 11.74 8.92
C ASN A 29 4.91 12.64 8.11
N GLY A 30 5.07 12.37 6.81
CA GLY A 30 5.90 13.19 5.92
C GLY A 30 5.26 14.54 5.59
N ASP A 31 3.93 14.55 5.45
CA ASP A 31 3.12 15.67 4.94
C ASP A 31 3.34 15.96 3.45
N GLY A 32 4.27 16.83 3.06
CA GLY A 32 4.36 17.29 1.67
C GLY A 32 5.77 17.42 1.15
N GLY A 33 6.14 16.56 0.20
CA GLY A 33 7.41 16.55 -0.50
C GLY A 33 7.86 15.10 -0.73
N ASN A 34 9.14 14.88 -1.00
CA ASN A 34 9.65 13.53 -1.19
C ASN A 34 10.37 13.09 0.08
N ASP A 35 9.66 12.32 0.90
CA ASP A 35 10.08 12.03 2.26
C ASP A 35 10.70 10.63 2.41
N SER A 36 11.52 10.47 3.44
CA SER A 36 12.06 9.19 3.88
C SER A 36 11.66 8.92 5.33
N LEU A 37 10.81 7.93 5.54
CA LEU A 37 10.29 7.54 6.85
C LEU A 37 10.82 6.16 7.23
N LEU A 38 11.44 6.06 8.40
CA LEU A 38 11.90 4.81 9.01
C LEU A 38 11.20 4.64 10.37
N GLY A 39 10.35 3.60 10.51
CA GLY A 39 9.68 3.27 11.77
C GLY A 39 10.68 2.79 12.82
N GLY A 40 11.46 1.77 12.45
CA GLY A 40 12.53 1.24 13.28
C GLY A 40 12.10 -0.06 13.94
N GLY A 41 11.93 -0.08 15.26
CA GLY A 41 11.51 -1.28 15.98
C GLY A 41 10.31 -1.05 16.87
N GLY A 42 9.26 -1.83 16.69
CA GLY A 42 7.96 -1.73 17.35
C GLY A 42 6.84 -1.68 16.31
N ASN A 43 5.59 -1.46 16.72
CA ASN A 43 4.48 -1.43 15.78
C ASN A 43 4.19 0.02 15.39
N ASP A 44 4.58 0.40 14.18
CA ASP A 44 4.60 1.77 13.74
C ASP A 44 3.44 2.12 12.81
N ILE A 45 3.18 3.42 12.67
CA ILE A 45 2.27 3.98 11.68
C ILE A 45 3.04 5.01 10.85
N LEU A 46 3.22 4.73 9.57
CA LEU A 46 3.92 5.59 8.63
C LEU A 46 2.94 6.13 7.59
N VAL A 47 2.91 7.44 7.42
CA VAL A 47 2.13 8.16 6.43
C VAL A 47 3.06 9.03 5.60
N GLY A 48 3.15 8.77 4.30
CA GLY A 48 4.02 9.52 3.36
C GLY A 48 3.51 10.93 3.19
N GLY A 49 2.37 11.05 2.49
CA GLY A 49 1.72 12.34 2.29
C GLY A 49 1.59 12.65 0.81
N ILE A 50 1.97 13.85 0.40
CA ILE A 50 2.02 14.24 -1.01
C ILE A 50 3.46 14.16 -1.48
N GLY A 51 3.73 13.37 -2.52
CA GLY A 51 5.01 13.39 -3.21
C GLY A 51 5.49 11.99 -3.56
N THR A 52 6.79 11.78 -3.63
CA THR A 52 7.36 10.45 -3.91
C THR A 52 8.15 10.02 -2.70
N ASP A 53 7.52 9.20 -1.87
CA ASP A 53 8.03 8.88 -0.55
C ASP A 53 8.67 7.48 -0.51
N THR A 54 9.55 7.29 0.47
CA THR A 54 10.12 5.98 0.84
C THR A 54 9.82 5.69 2.29
N LEU A 55 8.97 4.69 2.54
CA LEU A 55 8.52 4.29 3.87
C LEU A 55 9.03 2.88 4.18
N SER A 56 9.68 2.72 5.33
CA SER A 56 10.15 1.44 5.86
C SER A 56 9.65 1.24 7.28
N GLY A 57 8.84 0.21 7.52
CA GLY A 57 8.33 -0.16 8.84
C GLY A 57 9.46 -0.60 9.77
N GLY A 58 10.11 -1.71 9.44
CA GLY A 58 11.26 -2.22 10.19
C GLY A 58 10.90 -3.49 10.95
N ASP A 59 11.23 -3.56 12.23
CA ASP A 59 10.83 -4.70 13.07
C ASP A 59 9.46 -4.45 13.69
N GLY A 60 8.45 -5.27 13.42
CA GLY A 60 7.16 -5.17 14.09
C GLY A 60 6.00 -5.37 13.15
N SER A 61 4.77 -5.09 13.60
CA SER A 61 3.60 -5.13 12.73
C SER A 61 3.17 -3.73 12.37
N ASP A 62 3.62 -3.26 11.22
CA ASP A 62 3.56 -1.86 10.83
C ASP A 62 2.35 -1.55 9.95
N ARG A 63 1.88 -0.30 10.02
CA ARG A 63 0.86 0.25 9.13
C ARG A 63 1.48 1.32 8.25
N ILE A 64 1.49 1.06 6.95
CA ILE A 64 2.21 1.89 5.98
C ILE A 64 1.24 2.41 4.93
N ASN A 65 1.12 3.73 4.81
CA ASN A 65 0.31 4.40 3.80
C ASN A 65 1.14 5.46 3.07
N GLY A 66 1.42 5.26 1.78
CA GLY A 66 2.11 6.26 0.95
C GLY A 66 1.28 7.52 0.70
N ASN A 67 -0.05 7.42 0.72
CA ASN A 67 -1.00 8.42 0.24
C ASN A 67 -0.85 8.73 -1.26
N ALA A 68 -0.37 9.92 -1.60
CA ALA A 68 -0.47 10.48 -2.94
C ALA A 68 0.92 10.54 -3.59
N GLY A 69 1.10 9.74 -4.64
CA GLY A 69 2.24 9.79 -5.52
C GLY A 69 2.82 8.40 -5.75
N ASN A 70 4.09 8.32 -6.14
CA ASN A 70 4.69 7.04 -6.55
C ASN A 70 5.58 6.50 -5.42
N ASP A 71 4.98 5.92 -4.40
CA ASP A 71 5.71 5.63 -3.17
C ASP A 71 6.40 4.27 -3.20
N THR A 72 7.47 4.15 -2.42
CA THR A 72 8.14 2.89 -2.14
C THR A 72 7.85 2.47 -0.70
N LEU A 73 7.15 1.35 -0.54
CA LEU A 73 6.67 0.84 0.74
C LEU A 73 7.39 -0.47 1.06
N ILE A 74 7.99 -0.54 2.24
CA ILE A 74 8.77 -1.68 2.74
C ILE A 74 8.23 -2.01 4.13
N GLY A 75 7.69 -3.21 4.31
CA GLY A 75 7.16 -3.67 5.60
C GLY A 75 8.28 -3.92 6.60
N GLY A 76 9.23 -4.78 6.20
CA GLY A 76 10.31 -5.25 7.04
C GLY A 76 10.05 -6.64 7.56
N ALA A 77 10.26 -6.84 8.86
CA ALA A 77 10.05 -8.11 9.52
C ALA A 77 8.58 -8.26 9.95
N ASN A 78 8.20 -9.49 10.33
CA ASN A 78 6.86 -9.79 10.83
C ASN A 78 5.77 -9.61 9.76
N GLY A 79 4.64 -9.00 10.13
CA GLY A 79 3.44 -9.03 9.31
C GLY A 79 2.81 -7.66 9.28
N ASP A 80 2.79 -7.06 8.09
CA ASP A 80 2.56 -5.64 7.89
C ASP A 80 1.29 -5.34 7.12
N PHE A 81 0.85 -4.09 7.22
CA PHE A 81 -0.38 -3.59 6.62
C PHE A 81 -0.05 -2.46 5.65
N PHE A 82 -0.11 -2.76 4.36
CA PHE A 82 0.01 -1.77 3.29
C PHE A 82 -1.36 -1.20 2.98
N VAL A 83 -1.59 0.06 3.35
CA VAL A 83 -2.91 0.69 3.38
C VAL A 83 -3.16 1.54 2.14
N PHE A 84 -4.31 1.29 1.50
CA PHE A 84 -4.82 2.02 0.36
C PHE A 84 -6.20 2.59 0.73
N ASP A 85 -6.27 3.87 1.14
CA ASP A 85 -7.44 4.52 1.75
C ASP A 85 -7.93 5.81 1.07
N SER A 86 -8.87 6.54 1.69
CA SER A 86 -9.70 7.58 1.05
C SER A 86 -9.04 8.92 0.90
N ASN A 87 -7.84 9.08 1.45
CA ASN A 87 -7.00 10.22 1.12
C ASN A 87 -6.47 10.12 -0.33
N ARG A 88 -6.78 9.01 -1.01
CA ARG A 88 -6.54 8.80 -2.43
C ARG A 88 -7.75 9.24 -3.26
N THR A 89 -7.58 10.30 -4.06
CA THR A 89 -8.57 10.68 -5.07
C THR A 89 -8.17 10.07 -6.43
N PHE A 90 -8.87 9.03 -6.91
CA PHE A 90 -8.60 8.40 -8.21
C PHE A 90 -8.73 9.33 -9.44
N ALA A 91 -9.18 10.57 -9.25
CA ALA A 91 -9.33 11.58 -10.29
C ALA A 91 -8.14 12.55 -10.41
N SER A 92 -7.18 12.56 -9.48
CA SER A 92 -5.98 13.40 -9.57
C SER A 92 -4.82 12.65 -10.22
N SER A 93 -4.05 13.35 -11.06
CA SER A 93 -2.77 12.87 -11.62
C SER A 93 -1.75 12.46 -10.55
N ASP A 94 -1.98 12.91 -9.32
CA ASP A 94 -1.05 12.82 -8.20
C ASP A 94 -1.28 11.58 -7.33
N PHE A 95 -2.18 10.68 -7.73
CA PHE A 95 -2.40 9.40 -7.03
C PHE A 95 -1.21 8.44 -7.16
N GLY A 96 -0.48 8.52 -8.27
CA GLY A 96 0.66 7.67 -8.58
C GLY A 96 0.40 6.16 -8.48
N VAL A 97 1.47 5.39 -8.54
CA VAL A 97 1.49 3.93 -8.47
C VAL A 97 2.54 3.50 -7.47
N ASP A 98 2.08 3.01 -6.33
CA ASP A 98 2.95 2.59 -5.24
C ASP A 98 3.69 1.29 -5.60
N LYS A 99 4.80 1.05 -4.92
CA LYS A 99 5.57 -0.18 -4.98
C LYS A 99 5.72 -0.75 -3.59
N VAL A 100 5.13 -1.91 -3.34
CA VAL A 100 5.40 -2.71 -2.14
C VAL A 100 6.54 -3.67 -2.46
N ARG A 101 7.60 -3.69 -1.65
CA ARG A 101 8.89 -4.25 -2.09
C ARG A 101 9.40 -5.49 -1.35
N ASP A 102 8.65 -5.98 -0.38
CA ASP A 102 9.03 -7.13 0.43
C ASP A 102 7.83 -7.96 0.89
N PHE A 103 6.68 -7.84 0.21
CA PHE A 103 5.42 -8.45 0.63
C PHE A 103 5.50 -9.98 0.81
N VAL A 104 5.23 -10.48 2.00
CA VAL A 104 5.19 -11.91 2.32
C VAL A 104 3.74 -12.39 2.42
N SER A 105 3.27 -13.12 1.40
CA SER A 105 1.96 -13.77 1.42
C SER A 105 1.78 -14.65 2.66
N GLY A 106 0.62 -14.55 3.31
CA GLY A 106 0.30 -15.22 4.56
C GLY A 106 0.74 -14.47 5.83
N LEU A 107 1.67 -13.53 5.74
CA LEU A 107 2.06 -12.65 6.85
C LEU A 107 1.48 -11.25 6.66
N ASP A 108 1.74 -10.65 5.51
CA ASP A 108 1.35 -9.27 5.21
C ASP A 108 -0.10 -9.17 4.73
N LYS A 109 -0.58 -7.93 4.75
CA LYS A 109 -1.92 -7.56 4.31
C LYS A 109 -1.88 -6.33 3.41
N ILE A 110 -2.62 -6.43 2.31
CA ILE A 110 -3.02 -5.30 1.49
C ILE A 110 -4.38 -4.83 2.02
N VAL A 111 -4.38 -3.68 2.67
CA VAL A 111 -5.57 -3.12 3.30
C VAL A 111 -6.25 -2.17 2.32
N LEU A 112 -7.52 -2.42 2.03
CA LEU A 112 -8.32 -1.67 1.07
C LEU A 112 -9.51 -1.03 1.79
N ASP A 113 -9.59 0.29 1.75
CA ASP A 113 -10.70 1.03 2.35
C ASP A 113 -11.93 1.06 1.43
N GLN A 114 -13.09 0.73 1.97
CA GLN A 114 -14.36 0.69 1.24
C GLN A 114 -14.84 2.06 0.77
N THR A 115 -14.47 3.14 1.44
CA THR A 115 -14.81 4.50 1.02
C THR A 115 -14.03 4.91 -0.24
N THR A 116 -12.81 4.40 -0.39
CA THR A 116 -11.97 4.54 -1.59
C THR A 116 -12.47 3.69 -2.73
N PHE A 117 -12.67 2.40 -2.47
CA PHE A 117 -12.93 1.41 -3.51
C PHE A 117 -14.42 1.10 -3.71
N GLY A 118 -15.33 1.89 -3.11
CA GLY A 118 -16.77 1.83 -3.38
C GLY A 118 -17.48 0.58 -2.84
N ALA A 119 -17.42 0.35 -1.53
CA ALA A 119 -18.09 -0.76 -0.82
C ALA A 119 -17.76 -2.16 -1.37
N ILE A 120 -16.52 -2.36 -1.85
CA ILE A 120 -16.01 -3.68 -2.21
C ILE A 120 -16.05 -4.64 -1.01
N THR A 121 -16.12 -5.93 -1.29
CA THR A 121 -15.98 -7.01 -0.31
C THR A 121 -14.82 -7.93 -0.69
N GLY A 122 -14.46 -8.88 0.18
CA GLY A 122 -13.47 -9.92 -0.18
C GLY A 122 -13.87 -10.74 -1.42
N ALA A 123 -15.16 -10.83 -1.76
CA ALA A 123 -15.65 -11.49 -2.97
C ALA A 123 -15.40 -10.67 -4.26
N ASP A 124 -14.98 -9.42 -4.11
CA ASP A 124 -14.65 -8.51 -5.21
C ASP A 124 -13.18 -8.49 -5.57
N ILE A 125 -12.38 -9.33 -4.91
CA ILE A 125 -10.96 -9.51 -5.18
C ILE A 125 -10.78 -10.65 -6.17
N ALA A 126 -10.16 -10.35 -7.30
CA ALA A 126 -9.86 -11.28 -8.38
C ALA A 126 -8.34 -11.40 -8.55
N ILE A 127 -7.83 -12.63 -8.53
CA ILE A 127 -6.43 -12.95 -8.80
C ILE A 127 -6.35 -13.61 -10.17
N VAL A 128 -5.57 -13.03 -11.06
CA VAL A 128 -5.54 -13.38 -12.49
C VAL A 128 -4.11 -13.45 -13.04
N SER A 129 -3.94 -14.26 -14.09
CA SER A 129 -2.63 -14.54 -14.69
C SER A 129 -2.11 -13.48 -15.63
N GLN A 130 -2.97 -12.53 -15.99
CA GLN A 130 -2.68 -11.43 -16.88
C GLN A 130 -3.44 -10.22 -16.36
N ASP A 131 -3.13 -9.04 -16.88
CA ASP A 131 -3.89 -7.81 -16.65
C ASP A 131 -5.28 -7.89 -17.33
N SER A 132 -5.96 -9.04 -17.31
CA SER A 132 -7.29 -9.23 -17.89
C SER A 132 -8.25 -10.11 -17.10
N LEU A 133 -9.44 -9.56 -16.81
CA LEU A 133 -10.63 -10.22 -16.30
C LEU A 133 -11.75 -10.07 -17.35
N ALA A 134 -12.61 -11.06 -17.51
CA ALA A 134 -13.81 -10.90 -18.34
C ALA A 134 -14.66 -9.75 -17.80
N ALA A 135 -15.22 -8.93 -18.68
CA ALA A 135 -16.07 -7.81 -18.29
C ALA A 135 -17.22 -8.30 -17.40
N THR A 136 -17.32 -7.75 -16.19
CA THR A 136 -18.43 -8.01 -15.27
C THR A 136 -19.25 -6.73 -15.12
N SER A 137 -20.33 -6.71 -14.34
CA SER A 137 -21.03 -5.46 -14.00
C SER A 137 -20.72 -4.98 -12.58
N ALA A 138 -19.80 -5.64 -11.88
CA ALA A 138 -19.43 -5.33 -10.51
C ALA A 138 -18.01 -4.75 -10.45
N ALA A 139 -17.78 -3.84 -9.50
CA ALA A 139 -16.44 -3.34 -9.24
C ALA A 139 -15.52 -4.48 -8.77
N LYS A 140 -14.26 -4.49 -9.21
CA LYS A 140 -13.29 -5.52 -8.83
C LYS A 140 -11.92 -4.94 -8.52
N ILE A 141 -11.27 -5.51 -7.52
CA ILE A 141 -9.84 -5.36 -7.28
C ILE A 141 -9.15 -6.52 -7.98
N VAL A 142 -8.21 -6.21 -8.87
CA VAL A 142 -7.55 -7.20 -9.72
C VAL A 142 -6.07 -7.23 -9.39
N TYR A 143 -5.59 -8.39 -8.93
CA TYR A 143 -4.16 -8.68 -8.83
C TYR A 143 -3.70 -9.52 -10.02
N SER A 144 -2.74 -9.00 -10.78
CA SER A 144 -2.10 -9.68 -11.90
C SER A 144 -0.79 -10.31 -11.47
N PHE A 145 -0.76 -11.63 -11.24
CA PHE A 145 0.45 -12.31 -10.77
C PHE A 145 1.57 -12.38 -11.83
N GLY A 146 1.27 -12.07 -13.10
CA GLY A 146 2.27 -11.95 -14.15
C GLY A 146 3.08 -10.64 -14.06
N THR A 147 2.50 -9.58 -13.50
CA THR A 147 3.10 -8.23 -13.45
C THR A 147 3.21 -7.66 -12.04
N GLY A 148 2.68 -8.35 -11.03
CA GLY A 148 2.54 -7.86 -9.65
C GLY A 148 1.58 -6.69 -9.51
N SER A 149 0.85 -6.33 -10.55
CA SER A 149 0.08 -5.09 -10.58
C SER A 149 -1.29 -5.25 -9.94
N LEU A 150 -1.69 -4.23 -9.17
CA LEU A 150 -3.02 -4.08 -8.61
C LEU A 150 -3.79 -2.98 -9.34
N PHE A 151 -5.03 -3.31 -9.69
CA PHE A 151 -5.93 -2.43 -10.42
C PHE A 151 -7.29 -2.37 -9.74
N PHE A 152 -7.90 -1.19 -9.79
CA PHE A 152 -9.32 -1.04 -9.48
C PHE A 152 -10.14 -0.88 -10.76
N ASN A 153 -11.07 -1.80 -10.99
CA ASN A 153 -12.04 -1.72 -12.08
C ASN A 153 -13.38 -1.28 -11.52
N GLN A 154 -13.68 0.03 -11.60
CA GLN A 154 -14.85 0.64 -10.97
C GLN A 154 -16.19 0.25 -11.62
N ASN A 155 -16.24 -0.10 -12.91
CA ASN A 155 -17.49 -0.23 -13.67
C ASN A 155 -17.75 -1.61 -14.28
N GLY A 156 -16.80 -2.55 -14.15
CA GLY A 156 -16.87 -3.88 -14.77
C GLY A 156 -16.87 -3.89 -16.32
N LEU A 157 -17.17 -2.77 -16.97
CA LEU A 157 -17.11 -2.53 -18.39
C LEU A 157 -15.68 -2.13 -18.81
N THR A 158 -14.89 -3.10 -19.29
CA THR A 158 -14.30 -3.08 -20.64
C THR A 158 -13.37 -4.27 -20.83
N LYS A 159 -13.56 -4.94 -21.96
CA LYS A 159 -12.63 -5.90 -22.54
C LYS A 159 -11.41 -5.09 -23.03
N GLY A 160 -10.24 -5.30 -22.42
CA GLY A 160 -9.04 -4.48 -22.65
C GLY A 160 -9.00 -3.27 -21.74
N TYR A 161 -7.93 -3.15 -20.94
CA TYR A 161 -7.82 -2.24 -19.80
C TYR A 161 -7.50 -0.82 -20.26
N GLY A 162 -8.49 -0.18 -20.89
CA GLY A 162 -8.34 1.16 -21.44
C GLY A 162 -8.30 2.28 -20.40
N THR A 163 -8.79 2.07 -19.16
CA THR A 163 -8.85 3.10 -18.10
C THR A 163 -8.99 2.55 -16.66
N GLY A 164 -8.55 1.31 -16.39
CA GLY A 164 -8.47 0.83 -15.00
C GLY A 164 -7.32 1.53 -14.26
N ALA A 165 -7.59 2.18 -13.13
CA ALA A 165 -6.54 2.87 -12.37
C ALA A 165 -5.63 1.82 -11.70
N LYS A 166 -4.44 1.60 -12.27
CA LYS A 166 -3.36 0.90 -11.58
C LYS A 166 -3.00 1.73 -10.35
N PHE A 167 -2.90 1.09 -9.19
CA PHE A 167 -2.61 1.79 -7.94
C PHE A 167 -1.41 1.28 -7.19
N ALA A 168 -1.03 0.03 -7.40
CA ALA A 168 0.15 -0.51 -6.77
C ALA A 168 0.79 -1.58 -7.64
N THR A 169 2.06 -1.83 -7.36
CA THR A 169 2.81 -2.99 -7.81
C THR A 169 3.39 -3.67 -6.59
N ILE A 170 3.19 -4.98 -6.48
CA ILE A 170 3.85 -5.82 -5.49
C ILE A 170 5.08 -6.42 -6.18
N ASP A 171 6.25 -5.88 -5.85
CA ASP A 171 7.54 -6.06 -6.54
C ASP A 171 8.64 -6.40 -5.52
N ASN A 172 8.67 -7.67 -5.09
CA ASN A 172 9.63 -8.14 -4.08
C ASN A 172 11.06 -8.32 -4.61
N ASP A 173 11.27 -8.23 -5.92
CA ASP A 173 12.54 -8.56 -6.58
C ASP A 173 13.21 -7.36 -7.26
N ASN A 174 12.66 -6.17 -7.09
CA ASN A 174 13.15 -4.94 -7.69
C ASN A 174 13.29 -5.05 -9.22
N ASN A 175 12.31 -5.67 -9.89
CA ASN A 175 12.28 -5.92 -11.34
C ASN A 175 13.37 -6.89 -11.84
N SER A 176 13.52 -8.05 -11.19
CA SER A 176 14.52 -9.07 -11.53
C SER A 176 13.93 -10.42 -11.94
N THR A 177 13.17 -10.45 -13.04
CA THR A 177 12.86 -11.67 -13.84
C THR A 177 12.11 -12.81 -13.14
N THR A 178 11.71 -12.68 -11.86
CA THR A 178 10.88 -13.69 -11.18
C THR A 178 9.42 -13.27 -11.20
N LEU A 179 8.51 -14.26 -11.23
CA LEU A 179 7.08 -14.00 -11.17
C LEU A 179 6.77 -13.24 -9.88
N ALA A 180 5.87 -12.26 -9.96
CA ALA A 180 5.40 -11.53 -8.79
C ALA A 180 4.88 -12.50 -7.70
N PRO A 181 4.92 -12.12 -6.41
CA PRO A 181 4.55 -13.01 -5.33
C PRO A 181 3.16 -13.61 -5.54
N ALA A 182 3.02 -14.91 -5.30
CA ALA A 182 1.72 -15.59 -5.46
C ALA A 182 0.77 -15.18 -4.33
N LEU A 183 -0.01 -14.13 -4.55
CA LEU A 183 -1.01 -13.68 -3.59
C LEU A 183 -2.28 -14.53 -3.62
N THR A 184 -2.95 -14.59 -2.48
CA THR A 184 -4.26 -15.20 -2.29
C THR A 184 -5.25 -14.16 -1.78
N VAL A 185 -6.55 -14.45 -1.84
CA VAL A 185 -7.57 -13.54 -1.27
C VAL A 185 -7.40 -13.30 0.23
N ALA A 186 -6.69 -14.18 0.96
CA ALA A 186 -6.39 -14.00 2.37
C ALA A 186 -5.30 -12.96 2.65
N ASP A 187 -4.57 -12.53 1.62
CA ASP A 187 -3.57 -11.45 1.69
C ASP A 187 -4.20 -10.07 1.63
N PHE A 188 -5.51 -10.00 1.44
CA PHE A 188 -6.25 -8.75 1.37
C PHE A 188 -7.16 -8.60 2.59
N GLN A 189 -7.20 -7.39 3.12
CA GLN A 189 -8.12 -7.00 4.18
C GLN A 189 -8.95 -5.82 3.69
N VAL A 190 -10.26 -6.01 3.63
CA VAL A 190 -11.18 -4.92 3.30
C VAL A 190 -11.70 -4.31 4.59
N VAL A 191 -11.55 -2.99 4.74
CA VAL A 191 -11.99 -2.23 5.92
C VAL A 191 -13.04 -1.19 5.55
N ALA A 192 -13.93 -0.90 6.49
CA ALA A 192 -15.06 0.00 6.32
C ALA A 192 -14.73 1.43 6.73
#